data_AF-A0A3N0BUH6-F1
#
_entry.id   AF-A0A3N0BUH6-F1
#
_cell.length_a   1.000
_cell.length_b   1.000
_cell.length_c   1.000
_cell.angle_alpha   90.00
_cell.angle_beta   90.00
_cell.angle_gamma   90.00
#
_symmetry.space_group_name_H-M   'P 1'
#
loop_
_entity.id
_entity.type
_entity.pdbx_description
1 polymer ?
#
loop_
_entity_poly.entity_id
_entity_poly.type
_entity_poly.pdbx_seq_one_letter_code
_entity_poly.pdbx_strand_id
1 'polypeptide(L)' 'MRGSIRSIVGIAVILWLAIGLAAAVQRDYFAGQTASCATVGTIAVTIVTGPLNYTGLNPKIACEIPQPSK' A
#
# COMPACT_ATOMS: atom_id res chain seq x y z
N MET A 1 5.88 -32.46 0.85
CA MET A 1 4.80 -31.44 0.88
C MET A 1 5.19 -30.13 1.60
N ARG A 2 5.91 -30.14 2.74
CA ARG A 2 6.32 -28.91 3.47
C ARG A 2 7.20 -27.92 2.68
N GLY A 3 8.02 -28.41 1.74
CA GLY A 3 8.90 -27.57 0.91
C GLY A 3 8.16 -26.72 -0.13
N SER A 4 7.17 -27.28 -0.84
CA SER A 4 6.40 -26.54 -1.85
C SER A 4 5.60 -25.38 -1.28
N ILE A 5 4.99 -25.54 -0.10
CA ILE A 5 4.20 -24.47 0.53
C ILE A 5 5.08 -23.27 0.86
N ARG A 6 6.30 -23.50 1.35
CA ARG A 6 7.27 -22.43 1.64
C ARG A 6 7.64 -21.63 0.39
N SER A 7 7.89 -22.32 -0.72
CA SER A 7 8.22 -21.64 -1.99
C SER A 7 7.03 -20.85 -2.55
N ILE A 8 5.81 -21.40 -2.48
CA ILE A 8 4.60 -20.71 -2.95
C ILE A 8 4.36 -19.43 -2.14
N VAL A 9 4.44 -19.51 -0.82
CA VAL A 9 4.29 -18.34 0.05
C VAL A 9 5.36 -17.29 -0.25
N GLY A 10 6.62 -17.71 -0.43
CA GLY A 10 7.71 -16.80 -0.80
C GLY A 10 7.45 -16.07 -2.12
N ILE A 11 7.04 -16.80 -3.15
CA ILE A 11 6.70 -16.21 -4.47
C ILE A 11 5.52 -15.25 -4.34
N ALA A 12 4.48 -15.63 -3.60
CA ALA A 12 3.31 -14.77 -3.38
C ALA A 12 3.69 -13.45 -2.68
N VAL A 13 4.57 -13.50 -1.67
CA VAL A 13 5.06 -12.29 -0.97
C VAL A 13 5.91 -11.42 -1.89
N ILE A 14 6.75 -12.00 -2.74
CA ILE A 14 7.56 -11.23 -3.70
C ILE A 14 6.65 -10.49 -4.69
N LEU A 15 5.66 -11.18 -5.26
CA LEU A 15 4.69 -10.57 -6.19
C LEU A 15 3.88 -9.48 -5.50
N TRP A 16 3.46 -9.73 -4.27
CA TRP A 16 2.78 -8.74 -3.43
C TRP A 16 3.59 -7.45 -3.27
N LEU A 17 4.86 -7.57 -2.85
CA LEU A 17 5.73 -6.41 -2.66
C LEU A 17 6.01 -5.67 -3.97
N ALA A 18 6.15 -6.39 -5.09
CA ALA A 18 6.34 -5.78 -6.41
C ALA A 18 5.13 -4.93 -6.84
N ILE A 19 3.91 -5.44 -6.63
CA ILE A 19 2.66 -4.71 -6.92
C ILE A 19 2.55 -3.47 -6.02
N GLY A 20 2.85 -3.61 -4.72
CA GLY A 20 2.86 -2.50 -3.78
C GLY A 20 3.85 -1.41 -4.15
N LEU A 21 5.04 -1.78 -4.59
CA LEU A 21 6.05 -0.85 -5.09
C LEU A 21 5.57 -0.12 -6.35
N ALA A 22 4.98 -0.84 -7.30
CA ALA A 22 4.40 -0.24 -8.49
C ALA A 22 3.29 0.77 -8.15
N ALA A 23 2.46 0.49 -7.14
CA ALA A 23 1.43 1.42 -6.67
C ALA A 23 2.02 2.70 -6.06
N ALA A 24 3.11 2.57 -5.28
CA ALA A 24 3.81 3.73 -4.73
C ALA A 24 4.46 4.60 -5.81
N VAL A 25 4.98 3.98 -6.89
CA VAL A 25 5.51 4.71 -8.06
C VAL A 25 4.38 5.41 -8.83
N GLN A 26 3.24 4.73 -9.07
CA GLN A 26 2.08 5.34 -9.73
C GLN A 26 1.51 6.54 -8.96
N ARG A 27 1.69 6.58 -7.64
CA ARG A 27 1.30 7.69 -6.76
C ARG A 27 2.34 8.81 -6.68
N ASP A 28 3.43 8.69 -7.45
CA ASP A 28 4.55 9.63 -7.48
C ASP A 28 5.22 9.86 -6.11
N TYR A 29 5.18 8.85 -5.22
CA TYR A 29 5.69 9.00 -3.86
C TYR A 29 7.22 9.09 -3.77
N PHE A 30 7.94 8.79 -4.84
CA PHE A 30 9.40 8.82 -4.89
C PHE A 30 9.96 10.10 -5.53
N ALA A 31 9.13 10.97 -6.11
CA ALA A 31 9.59 12.19 -6.76
C ALA A 31 9.35 13.43 -5.89
N GLY A 32 10.34 14.33 -5.81
CA GLY A 32 10.18 15.68 -5.28
C GLY A 32 9.87 15.83 -3.78
N GLN A 33 9.77 14.74 -3.01
CA GLN A 33 9.41 14.78 -1.59
C GLN A 33 10.64 14.71 -0.67
N THR A 34 10.63 15.50 0.40
CA THR A 34 11.59 15.36 1.50
C THR A 34 11.30 14.08 2.28
N ALA A 35 12.35 13.31 2.56
CA ALA A 35 12.25 12.07 3.34
C ALA A 35 11.91 12.40 4.80
N SER A 36 10.61 12.38 5.13
CA SER A 36 10.09 12.54 6.48
C SER A 36 9.52 11.22 7.00
N CYS A 37 9.35 11.07 8.33
CA CYS A 37 8.68 9.90 8.91
C CYS A 37 7.27 9.67 8.33
N ALA A 38 6.54 10.75 8.04
CA ALA A 38 5.22 10.67 7.43
C ALA A 38 5.30 10.15 5.98
N THR A 39 6.25 10.66 5.19
CA THR A 39 6.46 10.23 3.79
C THR A 39 6.87 8.76 3.73
N VAL A 40 7.86 8.37 4.54
CA VAL A 40 8.36 6.98 4.60
C VAL A 40 7.27 6.04 5.11
N GLY A 41 6.55 6.44 6.15
CA GLY A 41 5.42 5.67 6.67
C GLY A 41 4.32 5.47 5.61
N THR A 42 4.01 6.53 4.85
CA THR A 42 3.03 6.46 3.75
C THR A 42 3.47 5.51 2.66
N ILE A 43 4.73 5.57 2.23
CA ILE A 43 5.29 4.65 1.22
C ILE A 43 5.26 3.20 1.74
N ALA A 44 5.70 2.96 2.98
CA ALA A 44 5.74 1.63 3.57
C ALA A 44 4.33 1.02 3.67
N VAL A 45 3.37 1.78 4.19
CA VAL A 45 1.97 1.37 4.26
C VAL A 45 1.42 1.12 2.85
N THR A 46 1.76 1.97 1.86
CA THR A 46 1.31 1.80 0.47
C THR A 46 1.89 0.54 -0.17
N ILE A 47 3.12 0.14 0.13
CA ILE A 47 3.69 -1.11 -0.40
C ILE A 47 2.99 -2.33 0.21
N VAL A 48 2.70 -2.29 1.52
CA VAL A 48 2.05 -3.41 2.22
C VAL A 48 0.57 -3.51 1.86
N THR A 49 -0.14 -2.38 1.78
CA THR A 49 -1.58 -2.31 1.54
C THR A 49 -1.96 -2.07 0.09
N GLY A 50 -1.02 -1.68 -0.77
CA GLY A 50 -1.23 -1.44 -2.20
C GLY A 50 -1.86 -2.62 -2.91
N PRO A 51 -1.37 -3.86 -2.71
CA PRO A 51 -2.00 -5.05 -3.29
C PRO A 51 -3.40 -5.30 -2.73
N LEU A 52 -3.68 -4.98 -1.46
CA LEU A 52 -5.04 -5.03 -0.90
C LEU A 52 -5.97 -4.04 -1.57
N ASN A 53 -5.50 -2.86 -1.99
CA ASN A 53 -6.34 -1.92 -2.73
C ASN A 53 -6.82 -2.47 -4.09
N TYR A 54 -6.10 -3.43 -4.69
CA TYR A 54 -6.55 -4.13 -5.91
C TYR A 54 -7.55 -5.28 -5.63
N THR A 55 -7.77 -5.63 -4.36
CA THR A 55 -8.78 -6.64 -3.98
C THR A 55 -10.22 -6.08 -3.93
N GLY A 56 -10.41 -4.80 -4.24
CA GLY A 56 -11.74 -4.18 -4.36
C GLY A 56 -12.45 -3.94 -3.03
N LEU A 57 -11.74 -4.08 -1.91
CA LEU A 57 -12.27 -3.75 -0.58
C LEU A 57 -12.50 -2.23 -0.50
N ASN A 58 -13.75 -1.82 -0.26
CA ASN A 58 -14.16 -0.42 -0.13
C ASN A 58 -14.57 -0.12 1.33
N PRO A 59 -13.61 0.08 2.24
CA PRO A 59 -13.91 0.34 3.64
C PRO A 59 -14.53 1.73 3.79
N LYS A 60 -15.82 1.78 4.14
CA LYS A 60 -16.49 3.03 4.51
C LYS A 60 -16.17 3.37 5.96
N ILE A 61 -15.42 4.44 6.16
CA ILE A 61 -15.22 5.08 7.45
C ILE A 61 -16.28 6.16 7.63
N ALA A 62 -17.03 6.09 8.75
CA ALA A 62 -17.94 7.15 9.13
C ALA A 62 -17.14 8.34 9.65
N CYS A 63 -16.93 9.34 8.81
CA CYS A 63 -16.31 10.60 9.20
C CYS A 63 -17.39 11.67 9.29
N GLU A 64 -17.52 12.27 10.48
CA GLU A 64 -18.27 13.52 10.64
C GLU A 64 -17.38 14.66 10.14
N ILE A 65 -17.58 15.08 8.89
CA ILE A 65 -16.79 16.16 8.31
C ILE A 65 -17.46 17.49 8.70
N PRO A 66 -16.77 18.41 9.40
CA PRO A 66 -17.34 19.71 9.73
C PRO A 66 -17.69 20.47 8.46
N GLN A 67 -18.87 21.12 8.42
CA GLN A 67 -19.30 21.86 7.25
C GLN A 67 -18.34 23.04 6.98
N PRO A 68 -17.94 23.28 5.72
CA PRO A 68 -17.08 24.41 5.41
C PRO A 68 -17.79 25.71 5.78
N SER A 69 -17.08 26.60 6.45
CA SER A 69 -17.58 27.95 6.74
C SER A 69 -17.67 28.74 5.43
N LYS A 70 -18.73 29.55 5.30
CA LYS A 70 -18.98 30.41 4.13
C LYS A 70 -17.91 31.47 3.94
#